data_AF-A0A149QM46-F1
#
_entry.id   AF-A0A149QM46-F1
#
_cell.length_a   1.000
_cell.length_b   1.000
_cell.length_c   1.000
_cell.angle_alpha   90.00
_cell.angle_beta   90.00
_cell.angle_gamma   90.00
#
_symmetry.space_group_name_H-M   'P 1'
#
loop_
_entity.id
_entity.type
_entity.pdbx_description
1 polymer ?
#
loop_
_entity_poly.entity_id
_entity_poly.type
_entity_poly.pdbx_seq_one_letter_code
_entity_poly.pdbx_strand_id
1 'polypeptide(L)'
;MLGPFASLYICRYIYDAQTVPSDAVAVIDLCLTRLLADRAFKRDSYRAGELSGFDLPRLVESLMFVSIERAERASRYVNGDWAEIERIMPQVDRYVRAAGWAVPVMAAYLTLCERSRAHYPSGAFADQVLEVLSLGPDGLRGWRGTLFCARIAGLIQHLSHRDAPMNLSMAQAFLRILDQLIDMGDRRSAALQLGEGFRDIRLGS
;
A
#
# COMPACT_ATOMS: atom_id res chain seq x y z
N MET A 1 12.62 22.74 0.32
CA MET A 1 12.28 21.72 -0.71
C MET A 1 12.25 20.36 -0.05
N LEU A 2 11.07 19.79 0.18
CA LEU A 2 10.90 18.55 0.95
C LEU A 2 11.18 17.29 0.11
N GLY A 3 10.80 17.30 -1.18
CA GLY A 3 11.01 16.18 -2.11
C GLY A 3 12.47 15.73 -2.23
N PRO A 4 13.40 16.62 -2.64
CA PRO A 4 14.82 16.28 -2.75
C PRO A 4 15.43 15.82 -1.42
N PHE A 5 15.03 16.43 -0.29
CA PHE A 5 15.47 16.03 1.03
C PHE A 5 15.04 14.60 1.36
N ALA A 6 13.73 14.31 1.27
CA ALA A 6 13.20 12.99 1.60
C ALA A 6 13.80 11.89 0.72
N SER A 7 13.93 12.15 -0.59
CA SER A 7 14.54 11.21 -1.53
C SER A 7 16.00 10.91 -1.16
N LEU A 8 16.84 11.94 -0.96
CA LEU A 8 18.24 11.76 -0.56
C LEU A 8 18.38 11.06 0.80
N TYR A 9 17.53 11.42 1.76
CA TYR A 9 17.54 10.85 3.10
C TYR A 9 17.20 9.36 3.06
N ILE A 10 16.15 8.98 2.34
CA ILE A 10 15.73 7.58 2.18
C ILE A 10 16.81 6.77 1.46
N CYS A 11 17.40 7.30 0.38
CA CYS A 11 18.52 6.64 -0.28
C CYS A 11 19.65 6.35 0.70
N ARG A 12 20.10 7.38 1.43
CA ARG A 12 21.29 7.29 2.28
C ARG A 12 21.10 6.45 3.53
N TYR A 13 19.95 6.61 4.20
CA TYR A 13 19.74 6.09 5.56
C TYR A 13 18.79 4.90 5.63
N ILE A 14 18.07 4.59 4.54
CA ILE A 14 17.18 3.43 4.46
C ILE A 14 17.72 2.42 3.44
N TYR A 15 17.91 2.83 2.19
CA TYR A 15 18.29 1.91 1.12
C TYR A 15 19.76 1.47 1.19
N ASP A 16 20.68 2.42 1.39
CA ASP A 16 22.13 2.16 1.31
C ASP A 16 22.79 1.89 2.68
N ALA A 17 22.09 2.19 3.78
CA ALA A 17 22.67 2.06 5.11
C ALA A 17 22.98 0.59 5.44
N GLN A 18 24.11 0.28 6.08
CA GLN A 18 24.36 -1.09 6.59
C GLN A 18 23.49 -1.39 7.81
N THR A 19 23.26 -0.38 8.65
CA THR A 19 22.32 -0.42 9.77
C THR A 19 21.46 0.84 9.71
N VAL A 20 20.14 0.66 9.63
CA VAL A 20 19.20 1.78 9.59
C VAL A 20 19.24 2.53 10.93
N PRO A 21 19.48 3.86 10.94
CA PRO A 21 19.44 4.64 12.17
C PRO A 21 18.09 4.53 12.89
N SER A 22 18.11 4.47 14.22
CA SER A 22 16.89 4.31 15.03
C SER A 22 15.88 5.45 14.88
N ASP A 23 16.36 6.65 14.52
CA ASP A 23 15.57 7.86 14.31
C ASP A 23 15.16 8.06 12.83
N ALA A 24 15.65 7.23 11.90
CA ALA A 24 15.39 7.41 10.47
C ALA A 24 13.89 7.39 10.15
N VAL A 25 13.14 6.49 10.79
CA VAL A 25 11.67 6.42 10.63
C VAL A 25 10.99 7.67 11.18
N ALA A 26 11.48 8.24 12.29
CA ALA A 26 10.93 9.47 12.86
C ALA A 26 11.14 10.69 11.94
N VAL A 27 12.30 10.78 11.28
CA VAL A 27 12.57 11.85 10.29
C VAL A 27 11.66 11.72 9.07
N ILE A 28 11.41 10.49 8.61
CA ILE A 28 10.49 10.24 7.49
C ILE A 28 9.05 10.54 7.92
N ASP A 29 8.68 10.24 9.16
CA ASP A 29 7.37 10.55 9.73
C ASP A 29 7.08 12.07 9.78
N LEU A 30 8.10 12.89 10.06
CA LEU A 30 7.98 14.36 9.95
C LEU A 30 7.74 14.80 8.50
N CYS A 31 8.41 14.16 7.54
CA CYS A 31 8.20 14.43 6.12
C CYS A 31 6.79 14.03 5.68
N LEU A 32 6.29 12.88 6.12
CA LEU A 32 4.93 12.42 5.89
C LEU A 32 3.90 13.37 6.52
N THR A 33 4.12 13.80 7.77
CA THR A 33 3.26 14.78 8.45
C THR A 33 3.15 16.07 7.64
N ARG A 34 4.28 16.55 7.11
CA ARG A 34 4.28 17.77 6.30
C ARG A 34 3.59 17.59 4.95
N LEU A 35 3.73 16.42 4.32
CA LEU A 35 3.04 16.06 3.09
C LEU A 35 1.52 16.01 3.29
N LEU A 36 1.05 15.30 4.33
CA LEU A 36 -0.37 15.14 4.61
C LEU A 36 -1.07 16.45 5.02
N ALA A 37 -0.31 17.46 5.46
CA ALA A 37 -0.81 18.79 5.72
C ALA A 37 -1.07 19.62 4.43
N ASP A 38 -0.64 19.14 3.26
CA ASP A 38 -0.89 19.81 1.98
C ASP A 38 -2.39 19.80 1.62
N ARG A 39 -2.84 20.83 0.90
CA ARG A 39 -4.24 20.96 0.48
C ARG A 39 -4.66 19.82 -0.45
N ALA A 40 -3.74 19.24 -1.21
CA ALA A 40 -4.02 18.09 -2.07
C ALA A 40 -4.55 16.87 -1.29
N PHE A 41 -4.23 16.75 0.00
CA PHE A 41 -4.70 15.65 0.86
C PHE A 41 -5.94 16.01 1.69
N LYS A 42 -6.55 17.18 1.46
CA LYS A 42 -7.86 17.54 2.02
C LYS A 42 -8.97 17.04 1.10
N ARG A 43 -9.72 16.03 1.56
CA ARG A 43 -10.81 15.37 0.81
C ARG A 43 -11.90 16.34 0.34
N ASP A 44 -12.23 17.34 1.13
CA ASP A 44 -13.29 18.30 0.82
C ASP A 44 -12.81 19.46 -0.09
N SER A 45 -11.56 19.40 -0.57
CA SER A 45 -11.04 20.43 -1.46
C SER A 45 -11.40 20.15 -2.92
N TYR A 46 -11.59 21.22 -3.70
CA TYR A 46 -11.88 21.12 -5.14
C TYR A 46 -10.80 20.38 -5.96
N ARG A 47 -9.57 20.28 -5.45
CA ARG A 47 -8.42 19.58 -6.07
C ARG A 47 -7.95 18.37 -5.25
N ALA A 48 -8.86 17.76 -4.48
CA ALA A 48 -8.56 16.63 -3.62
C ALA A 48 -7.93 15.47 -4.43
N GLY A 49 -6.71 15.07 -4.07
CA GLY A 49 -5.97 14.00 -4.73
C GLY A 49 -5.27 14.38 -6.04
N GLU A 50 -5.44 15.62 -6.53
CA GLU A 50 -4.71 16.12 -7.70
C GLU A 50 -3.30 16.56 -7.29
N LEU A 51 -2.33 15.67 -7.49
CA LEU A 51 -0.92 16.02 -7.35
C LEU A 51 -0.45 16.67 -8.66
N SER A 52 -0.13 17.95 -8.62
CA SER A 52 0.45 18.68 -9.75
C SER A 52 1.90 19.07 -9.47
N GLY A 53 2.70 19.19 -10.53
CA GLY A 53 4.13 19.49 -10.45
C GLY A 53 5.03 18.25 -10.32
N PHE A 54 6.34 18.46 -10.44
CA PHE A 54 7.32 17.36 -10.47
C PHE A 54 7.71 16.84 -9.08
N ASP A 55 7.62 17.68 -8.04
CA ASP A 55 8.14 17.33 -6.71
C ASP A 55 7.19 16.48 -5.87
N LEU A 56 5.88 16.72 -5.99
CA LEU A 56 4.89 16.11 -5.10
C LEU A 56 4.62 14.63 -5.42
N PRO A 57 4.46 14.20 -6.69
CA PRO A 57 4.35 12.78 -7.03
C PRO A 57 5.60 11.99 -6.66
N ARG A 58 6.80 12.55 -6.90
CA ARG A 58 8.06 11.91 -6.53
C ARG A 58 8.22 11.77 -5.01
N LEU A 59 7.74 12.77 -4.25
CA LEU A 59 7.73 12.71 -2.80
C LEU A 59 6.78 11.62 -2.29
N VAL A 60 5.61 11.44 -2.92
CA VAL A 60 4.69 10.33 -2.60
C VAL A 60 5.37 8.98 -2.81
N GLU A 61 5.98 8.76 -3.97
CA GLU A 61 6.69 7.52 -4.26
C GLU A 61 7.89 7.30 -3.33
N SER A 62 8.60 8.37 -2.97
CA SER A 62 9.74 8.30 -2.06
C SER A 62 9.28 7.87 -0.66
N LEU A 63 8.25 8.51 -0.13
CA LEU A 63 7.69 8.19 1.19
C LEU A 63 6.96 6.84 1.21
N MET A 64 6.57 6.28 0.07
CA MET A 64 6.07 4.90 -0.05
C MET A 64 7.18 3.89 -0.39
N PHE A 65 8.44 4.33 -0.41
CA PHE A 65 9.62 3.50 -0.68
C PHE A 65 9.66 2.84 -2.07
N VAL A 66 8.95 3.41 -3.06
CA VAL A 66 8.87 2.86 -4.43
C VAL A 66 9.52 3.72 -5.50
N SER A 67 10.02 4.92 -5.15
CA SER A 67 10.62 5.89 -6.09
C SER A 67 11.82 5.37 -6.89
N ILE A 68 12.47 4.29 -6.45
CA ILE A 68 13.59 3.67 -7.14
C ILE A 68 13.23 2.22 -7.44
N GLU A 69 13.27 1.84 -8.71
CA GLU A 69 12.91 0.49 -9.14
C GLU A 69 14.04 -0.51 -8.90
N ARG A 70 15.28 -0.11 -9.19
CA ARG A 70 16.51 -0.86 -8.96
C ARG A 70 17.69 0.09 -8.77
N ALA A 71 18.60 -0.27 -7.87
CA ALA A 71 19.85 0.43 -7.64
C ALA A 71 20.86 -0.60 -7.15
N GLU A 72 21.74 -1.06 -8.03
CA GLU A 72 22.65 -2.20 -7.80
C GLU A 72 23.55 -2.09 -6.55
N ARG A 73 23.65 -0.91 -5.93
CA ARG A 73 24.41 -0.65 -4.70
C ARG A 73 23.57 -0.57 -3.42
N ALA A 74 22.24 -0.60 -3.52
CA ALA A 74 21.36 -0.58 -2.36
C ALA A 74 21.50 -1.86 -1.54
N SER A 75 21.55 -1.71 -0.22
CA SER A 75 21.64 -2.86 0.69
C SER A 75 20.26 -3.46 1.01
N ARG A 76 19.17 -2.70 0.86
CA ARG A 76 17.79 -3.12 1.19
C ARG A 76 16.75 -2.60 0.20
N TYR A 77 15.62 -3.31 0.14
CA TYR A 77 14.35 -3.01 -0.56
C TYR A 77 14.47 -2.87 -2.09
N VAL A 78 15.22 -1.87 -2.54
CA VAL A 78 15.39 -1.50 -3.95
C VAL A 78 16.06 -2.62 -4.75
N ASN A 79 16.89 -3.46 -4.11
CA ASN A 79 17.48 -4.65 -4.73
C ASN A 79 16.66 -5.94 -4.49
N GLY A 80 15.43 -5.81 -4.01
CA GLY A 80 14.51 -6.93 -3.81
C GLY A 80 14.61 -7.61 -2.45
N ASP A 81 15.51 -7.17 -1.56
CA ASP A 81 15.54 -7.64 -0.16
C ASP A 81 14.50 -6.88 0.68
N TRP A 82 13.37 -7.54 0.96
CA TRP A 82 12.28 -7.01 1.76
C TRP A 82 12.20 -7.65 3.16
N ALA A 83 13.26 -8.33 3.62
CA ALA A 83 13.24 -9.05 4.90
C ALA A 83 12.98 -8.14 6.11
N GLU A 84 13.41 -6.87 6.04
CA GLU A 84 13.24 -5.88 7.11
C GLU A 84 12.04 -4.94 6.87
N ILE A 85 11.03 -5.34 6.11
CA ILE A 85 9.87 -4.48 5.78
C ILE A 85 9.12 -3.98 7.02
N GLU A 86 9.10 -4.77 8.10
CA GLU A 86 8.45 -4.41 9.38
C GLU A 86 8.92 -3.07 9.95
N ARG A 87 10.16 -2.65 9.65
CA ARG A 87 10.69 -1.37 10.13
C ARG A 87 9.96 -0.15 9.58
N ILE A 88 9.47 -0.26 8.34
CA ILE A 88 8.77 0.84 7.65
C ILE A 88 7.25 0.71 7.76
N MET A 89 6.74 -0.42 8.24
CA MET A 89 5.31 -0.69 8.34
C MET A 89 4.50 0.34 9.13
N PRO A 90 4.95 0.88 10.29
CA PRO A 90 4.20 1.92 10.99
C PRO A 90 3.97 3.17 10.16
N GLN A 91 4.96 3.54 9.34
CA GLN A 91 4.86 4.69 8.45
C GLN A 91 3.94 4.38 7.26
N VAL A 92 4.08 3.20 6.65
CA VAL A 92 3.22 2.74 5.55
C VAL A 92 1.76 2.70 6.00
N ASP A 93 1.49 2.12 7.17
CA ASP A 93 0.15 2.04 7.75
C ASP A 93 -0.45 3.44 7.94
N ARG A 94 0.26 4.34 8.62
CA ARG A 94 -0.18 5.73 8.80
C ARG A 94 -0.47 6.41 7.45
N TYR A 95 0.39 6.21 6.46
CA TYR A 95 0.25 6.86 5.16
C TYR A 95 -0.99 6.35 4.41
N VAL A 96 -1.19 5.03 4.36
CA VAL A 96 -2.32 4.41 3.66
C VAL A 96 -3.64 4.77 4.35
N ARG A 97 -3.71 4.75 5.68
CA ARG A 97 -4.92 5.14 6.41
C ARG A 97 -5.31 6.60 6.15
N ALA A 98 -4.34 7.50 6.13
CA ALA A 98 -4.60 8.93 5.91
C ALA A 98 -4.94 9.26 4.45
N ALA A 99 -4.23 8.66 3.49
CA ALA A 99 -4.22 9.11 2.10
C ALA A 99 -4.44 8.02 1.05
N GLY A 100 -4.74 6.78 1.43
CA GLY A 100 -4.96 5.66 0.51
C GLY A 100 -6.15 5.83 -0.44
N TRP A 101 -7.06 6.76 -0.16
CA TRP A 101 -8.11 7.16 -1.10
C TRP A 101 -7.57 7.90 -2.34
N ALA A 102 -6.43 8.58 -2.21
CA ALA A 102 -5.82 9.33 -3.30
C ALA A 102 -5.12 8.40 -4.29
N VAL A 103 -5.41 8.56 -5.58
CA VAL A 103 -4.93 7.67 -6.66
C VAL A 103 -3.41 7.49 -6.64
N PRO A 104 -2.57 8.53 -6.52
CA PRO A 104 -1.12 8.34 -6.55
C PRO A 104 -0.59 7.58 -5.33
N VAL A 105 -1.22 7.75 -4.16
CA VAL A 105 -0.84 7.05 -2.93
C VAL A 105 -1.22 5.57 -3.02
N MET A 106 -2.44 5.25 -3.46
CA MET A 106 -2.87 3.87 -3.67
C MET A 106 -2.02 3.18 -4.74
N ALA A 107 -1.69 3.88 -5.83
CA ALA A 107 -0.82 3.35 -6.87
C ALA A 107 0.56 2.96 -6.31
N ALA A 108 1.17 3.85 -5.53
CA ALA A 108 2.47 3.63 -4.91
C ALA A 108 2.42 2.50 -3.85
N TYR A 109 1.36 2.46 -3.03
CA TYR A 109 1.14 1.42 -2.02
C TYR A 109 1.04 0.03 -2.64
N LEU A 110 0.23 -0.12 -3.70
CA LEU A 110 0.09 -1.40 -4.39
C LEU A 110 1.42 -1.82 -5.04
N THR A 111 2.20 -0.87 -5.56
CA THR A 111 3.54 -1.15 -6.08
C THR A 111 4.48 -1.64 -4.98
N LEU A 112 4.43 -1.06 -3.78
CA LEU A 112 5.17 -1.54 -2.62
C LEU A 112 4.78 -2.99 -2.30
N CYS A 113 3.49 -3.27 -2.18
CA CYS A 113 2.96 -4.60 -1.88
C CYS A 113 3.37 -5.63 -2.95
N GLU A 114 3.34 -5.26 -4.24
CA GLU A 114 3.74 -6.15 -5.34
C GLU A 114 5.23 -6.45 -5.32
N ARG A 115 6.09 -5.44 -5.10
CA ARG A 115 7.55 -5.62 -5.02
C ARG A 115 7.96 -6.45 -3.81
N SER A 116 7.24 -6.29 -2.71
CA SER A 116 7.52 -6.95 -1.44
C SER A 116 6.64 -8.17 -1.16
N ARG A 117 5.86 -8.65 -2.14
CA ARG A 117 4.83 -9.69 -1.97
C ARG A 117 5.29 -10.97 -1.26
N ALA A 118 6.58 -11.30 -1.32
CA ALA A 118 7.16 -12.45 -0.62
C ALA A 118 7.30 -12.23 0.90
N HIS A 119 7.43 -10.98 1.35
CA HIS A 119 7.67 -10.59 2.73
C HIS A 119 6.58 -9.67 3.32
N TYR A 120 5.70 -9.08 2.51
CA TYR A 120 4.66 -8.17 2.99
C TYR A 120 3.68 -8.92 3.91
N PRO A 121 3.40 -8.42 5.14
CA PRO A 121 2.51 -9.10 6.07
C PRO A 121 1.06 -9.09 5.58
N SER A 122 0.46 -10.27 5.42
CA SER A 122 -0.91 -10.41 4.90
C SER A 122 -1.96 -9.75 5.78
N GLY A 123 -1.77 -9.81 7.11
CA GLY A 123 -2.69 -9.18 8.07
C GLY A 123 -2.66 -7.67 7.92
N ALA A 124 -1.46 -7.07 7.88
CA ALA A 124 -1.32 -5.63 7.67
C ALA A 124 -1.91 -5.20 6.32
N PHE A 125 -1.68 -5.97 5.25
CA PHE A 125 -2.29 -5.70 3.95
C PHE A 125 -3.82 -5.69 4.03
N ALA A 126 -4.41 -6.71 4.66
CA ALA A 126 -5.86 -6.83 4.79
C ALA A 126 -6.45 -5.65 5.59
N ASP A 127 -5.85 -5.33 6.73
CA ASP A 127 -6.31 -4.24 7.60
C ASP A 127 -6.21 -2.87 6.92
N GLN A 128 -5.10 -2.61 6.22
CA GLN A 128 -4.88 -1.36 5.50
C GLN A 128 -5.86 -1.19 4.34
N VAL A 129 -6.10 -2.25 3.57
CA VAL A 129 -7.06 -2.21 2.44
C VAL A 129 -8.50 -2.07 2.94
N LEU A 130 -8.89 -2.82 3.98
CA LEU A 130 -10.23 -2.69 4.59
C LEU A 130 -10.49 -1.29 5.12
N GLU A 131 -9.50 -0.65 5.76
CA GLU A 131 -9.63 0.73 6.22
C GLU A 131 -9.92 1.68 5.06
N VAL A 132 -9.20 1.55 3.94
CA VAL A 132 -9.40 2.43 2.78
C VAL A 132 -10.75 2.15 2.11
N LEU A 133 -11.14 0.89 1.98
CA LEU A 133 -12.41 0.53 1.36
C LEU A 133 -13.63 0.87 2.22
N SER A 134 -13.46 1.00 3.55
CA SER A 134 -14.52 1.47 4.47
C SER A 134 -15.10 2.85 4.12
N LEU A 135 -14.37 3.63 3.31
CA LEU A 135 -14.82 4.92 2.78
C LEU A 135 -15.95 4.79 1.75
N GLY A 136 -16.14 3.60 1.21
CA GLY A 136 -17.15 3.27 0.22
C GLY A 136 -16.91 3.89 -1.17
N PRO A 137 -17.81 3.61 -2.13
CA PRO A 137 -17.66 4.02 -3.53
C PRO A 137 -17.61 5.54 -3.75
N ASP A 138 -18.22 6.32 -2.84
CA ASP A 138 -18.20 7.77 -2.89
C ASP A 138 -16.89 8.37 -2.40
N GLY A 139 -16.28 7.79 -1.35
CA GLY A 139 -14.96 8.19 -0.87
C GLY A 139 -13.83 7.79 -1.83
N LEU A 140 -14.08 6.84 -2.73
CA LEU A 140 -13.12 6.27 -3.68
C LEU A 140 -13.45 6.61 -5.14
N ARG A 141 -14.13 7.73 -5.40
CA ARG A 141 -14.48 8.17 -6.77
C ARG A 141 -13.28 8.23 -7.72
N GLY A 142 -12.11 8.63 -7.21
CA GLY A 142 -10.86 8.67 -7.99
C GLY A 142 -10.37 7.32 -8.48
N TRP A 143 -10.81 6.20 -7.88
CA TRP A 143 -10.43 4.86 -8.30
C TRP A 143 -11.17 4.39 -9.54
N ARG A 144 -12.27 5.05 -9.93
CA ARG A 144 -13.04 4.67 -11.13
C ARG A 144 -12.14 4.76 -12.36
N GLY A 145 -12.10 3.69 -13.15
CA GLY A 145 -11.26 3.58 -14.34
C GLY A 145 -9.79 3.21 -14.07
N THR A 146 -9.40 3.04 -12.80
CA THR A 146 -8.08 2.48 -12.44
C THR A 146 -8.10 0.96 -12.39
N LEU A 147 -6.92 0.34 -12.28
CA LEU A 147 -6.76 -1.11 -12.10
C LEU A 147 -6.61 -1.52 -10.63
N PHE A 148 -6.91 -0.65 -9.66
CA PHE A 148 -6.64 -0.92 -8.24
C PHE A 148 -7.38 -2.14 -7.71
N CYS A 149 -8.68 -2.30 -8.03
CA CYS A 149 -9.43 -3.48 -7.60
C CYS A 149 -8.78 -4.78 -8.12
N ALA A 150 -8.41 -4.81 -9.40
CA ALA A 150 -7.75 -5.97 -10.00
C ALA A 150 -6.37 -6.25 -9.38
N ARG A 151 -5.59 -5.20 -9.06
CA ARG A 151 -4.29 -5.35 -8.38
C ARG A 151 -4.44 -5.88 -6.95
N ILE A 152 -5.41 -5.37 -6.19
CA ILE A 152 -5.73 -5.86 -4.84
C ILE A 152 -6.15 -7.33 -4.91
N ALA A 153 -7.03 -7.69 -5.83
CA ALA A 153 -7.47 -9.08 -6.02
C ALA A 153 -6.30 -10.02 -6.35
N GLY A 154 -5.38 -9.59 -7.23
CA GLY A 154 -4.17 -10.35 -7.56
C GLY A 154 -3.21 -10.51 -6.36
N LEU A 155 -3.08 -9.48 -5.52
CA LEU A 155 -2.32 -9.56 -4.28
C LEU A 155 -2.96 -10.53 -3.28
N ILE A 156 -4.29 -10.46 -3.09
CA ILE A 156 -5.03 -11.41 -2.24
C ILE A 156 -4.81 -12.84 -2.71
N GLN A 157 -4.88 -13.09 -4.02
CA GLN A 157 -4.61 -14.41 -4.58
C GLN A 157 -3.20 -14.90 -4.25
N HIS A 158 -2.20 -14.03 -4.41
CA HIS A 158 -0.83 -14.40 -4.10
C HIS A 158 -0.64 -14.70 -2.61
N LEU A 159 -1.13 -13.82 -1.74
CA LEU A 159 -1.00 -13.94 -0.29
C LEU A 159 -1.75 -15.16 0.24
N SER A 160 -2.93 -15.48 -0.31
CA SER A 160 -3.70 -16.65 0.10
C SER A 160 -3.01 -17.96 -0.25
N HIS A 161 -2.32 -18.02 -1.40
CA HIS A 161 -1.48 -19.17 -1.75
C HIS A 161 -0.22 -19.26 -0.89
N ARG A 162 0.43 -18.12 -0.61
CA ARG A 162 1.66 -18.05 0.19
C ARG A 162 1.43 -18.51 1.63
N ASP A 163 0.33 -18.08 2.22
CA ASP A 163 0.02 -18.30 3.64
C ASP A 163 -0.91 -19.51 3.87
N ALA A 164 -1.03 -20.40 2.88
CA ALA A 164 -1.84 -21.60 3.00
C ALA A 164 -1.20 -22.63 3.97
N PRO A 165 -1.98 -23.28 4.87
CA PRO A 165 -3.41 -23.05 5.12
C PRO A 165 -3.65 -21.76 5.92
N MET A 166 -4.56 -20.90 5.43
CA MET A 166 -4.90 -19.66 6.11
C MET A 166 -5.75 -19.91 7.36
N ASN A 167 -5.57 -19.07 8.38
CA ASN A 167 -6.51 -19.04 9.49
C ASN A 167 -7.86 -18.40 9.08
N LEU A 168 -8.92 -18.74 9.82
CA LEU A 168 -10.28 -18.28 9.54
C LEU A 168 -10.41 -16.76 9.48
N SER A 169 -9.78 -16.04 10.42
CA SER A 169 -9.85 -14.58 10.48
C SER A 169 -9.24 -13.89 9.25
N MET A 170 -8.10 -14.39 8.77
CA MET A 170 -7.43 -13.86 7.58
C MET A 170 -8.29 -14.07 6.34
N ALA A 171 -8.82 -15.28 6.20
CA ALA A 171 -9.61 -15.62 5.05
C ALA A 171 -10.97 -14.89 5.04
N GLN A 172 -11.57 -14.65 6.21
CA GLN A 172 -12.73 -13.74 6.34
C GLN A 172 -12.39 -12.30 5.94
N ALA A 173 -11.22 -11.78 6.34
CA ALA A 173 -10.79 -10.43 5.96
C ALA A 173 -10.61 -10.31 4.45
N PHE A 174 -9.95 -11.29 3.81
CA PHE A 174 -9.82 -11.34 2.35
C PHE A 174 -11.16 -11.47 1.63
N LEU A 175 -12.08 -12.29 2.13
CA LEU A 175 -13.43 -12.40 1.55
C LEU A 175 -14.17 -11.06 1.58
N ARG A 176 -14.14 -10.35 2.72
CA ARG A 176 -14.75 -9.01 2.85
C ARG A 176 -14.17 -8.00 1.87
N ILE A 177 -12.84 -8.04 1.65
CA ILE A 177 -12.22 -7.19 0.63
C ILE A 177 -12.76 -7.55 -0.75
N LEU A 178 -12.74 -8.84 -1.13
CA LEU A 178 -13.23 -9.30 -2.43
C LEU A 178 -14.70 -8.93 -2.67
N ASP A 179 -15.56 -9.02 -1.64
CA ASP A 179 -16.96 -8.59 -1.72
C ASP A 179 -17.06 -7.09 -2.08
N GLN A 180 -16.30 -6.23 -1.38
CA GLN A 180 -16.29 -4.79 -1.66
C GLN A 180 -15.71 -4.46 -3.04
N LEU A 181 -14.71 -5.22 -3.52
CA LEU A 181 -14.19 -5.06 -4.88
C LEU A 181 -15.24 -5.40 -5.95
N ILE A 182 -16.08 -6.43 -5.70
CA ILE A 182 -17.20 -6.79 -6.58
C ILE A 182 -18.23 -5.66 -6.62
N ASP A 183 -18.57 -5.09 -5.46
CA ASP A 183 -19.50 -3.94 -5.36
C ASP A 183 -18.95 -2.71 -6.10
N MET A 184 -17.62 -2.54 -6.14
CA MET A 184 -16.94 -1.52 -6.93
C MET A 184 -16.81 -1.85 -8.42
N GLY A 185 -17.30 -3.02 -8.86
CA GLY A 185 -17.40 -3.43 -10.27
C GLY A 185 -16.34 -4.42 -10.76
N ASP A 186 -15.44 -4.91 -9.90
CA ASP A 186 -14.46 -5.93 -10.29
C ASP A 186 -15.04 -7.35 -10.23
N ARG A 187 -15.69 -7.74 -11.32
CA ARG A 187 -16.29 -9.08 -11.46
C ARG A 187 -15.28 -10.23 -11.37
N ARG A 188 -13.99 -9.98 -11.59
CA ARG A 188 -12.94 -11.03 -11.50
C ARG A 188 -12.73 -11.48 -10.06
N SER A 189 -12.94 -10.58 -9.10
CA SER A 189 -12.88 -10.90 -7.66
C SER A 189 -13.89 -11.98 -7.25
N ALA A 190 -15.04 -12.09 -7.93
CA ALA A 190 -16.02 -13.15 -7.67
C ALA A 190 -15.47 -14.57 -7.92
N ALA A 191 -14.61 -14.73 -8.94
CA ALA A 191 -14.00 -16.03 -9.23
C ALA A 191 -13.00 -16.46 -8.15
N LEU A 192 -12.28 -15.51 -7.55
CA LEU A 192 -11.31 -15.77 -6.48
C LEU A 192 -11.96 -16.30 -5.21
N GLN A 193 -13.16 -15.81 -4.88
CA GLN A 193 -13.91 -16.30 -3.72
C GLN A 193 -14.36 -17.77 -3.84
N LEU A 194 -14.39 -18.31 -5.07
CA LEU A 194 -14.74 -19.70 -5.35
C LEU A 194 -13.52 -20.64 -5.38
N GLY A 195 -12.31 -20.08 -5.21
CA GLY A 195 -11.06 -20.84 -5.17
C GLY A 195 -10.96 -21.74 -3.94
N GLU A 196 -10.14 -22.80 -4.05
CA GLU A 196 -10.01 -23.83 -3.02
C GLU A 196 -9.61 -23.26 -1.64
N GLY A 197 -8.77 -22.21 -1.61
CA GLY A 197 -8.35 -21.54 -0.36
C GLY A 197 -9.46 -20.83 0.43
N PHE A 198 -10.65 -20.65 -0.16
CA PHE A 198 -11.79 -19.99 0.49
C PHE A 198 -13.05 -20.88 0.58
N ARG A 199 -13.01 -22.08 -0.05
CA ARG A 199 -14.18 -22.95 -0.23
C ARG A 199 -14.70 -23.50 1.11
N ASP A 200 -13.81 -23.87 2.02
CA ASP A 200 -14.18 -24.46 3.31
C ASP A 200 -14.81 -23.47 4.29
N ILE A 201 -14.58 -22.16 4.10
CA ILE A 201 -15.05 -21.11 5.01
C ILE A 201 -16.50 -20.71 4.71
N ARG A 202 -16.91 -20.76 3.44
CA ARG A 202 -18.31 -20.51 3.03
C ARG A 202 -19.28 -21.60 3.49
N LEU A 203 -18.78 -22.80 3.77
CA LEU A 203 -19.60 -23.94 4.22
C LEU A 203 -19.86 -23.95 5.73
N GLY A 204 -19.17 -23.08 6.49
CA GLY A 204 -19.27 -23.00 7.95
C GLY A 204 -19.96 -21.75 8.49
N SER A 205 -20.53 -20.90 7.63
CA SER A 205 -21.24 -19.65 7.98
C SER A 205 -22.74 -19.77 7.73
#